data_AF-A0A965PII4-F1
#
_entry.id   AF-A0A965PII4-F1
#
_cell.length_a   1.000
_cell.length_b   1.000
_cell.length_c   1.000
_cell.angle_alpha   90.00
_cell.angle_beta   90.00
_cell.angle_gamma   90.00
#
_symmetry.space_group_name_H-M   'P 1'
#
loop_
_entity.id
_entity.type
_entity.pdbx_description
1 polymer ?
#
loop_
_entity_poly.entity_id
_entity_poly.type
_entity_poly.pdbx_seq_one_letter_code
_entity_poly.pdbx_strand_id
1 'polypeptide(L)' 'MAANFKINDEVRLNKPAPQGSILQLGVDQEGNISYLVLWTDAEGNTQQRWFKEDDLVKV' A
#
# COMPACT_ATOMS: atom_id res chain seq x y z
N MET A 1 -21.32 -4.04 -17.58
CA MET A 1 -20.26 -4.26 -16.57
C MET A 1 -20.88 -4.04 -15.21
N ALA A 2 -21.10 -5.10 -14.42
CA ALA A 2 -21.64 -4.98 -13.07
C ALA A 2 -20.47 -4.94 -12.09
N ALA A 3 -20.54 -4.08 -11.07
CA ALA A 3 -19.59 -4.12 -9.97
C ALA A 3 -19.79 -5.42 -9.19
N ASN A 4 -18.72 -6.16 -8.91
CA ASN A 4 -18.79 -7.41 -8.12
C ASN A 4 -19.07 -7.17 -6.63
N PHE A 5 -18.99 -5.92 -6.17
CA PHE A 5 -19.14 -5.52 -4.77
C PHE A 5 -20.11 -4.35 -4.68
N LYS A 6 -20.94 -4.32 -3.65
CA LYS A 6 -21.85 -3.22 -3.33
C LYS A 6 -21.39 -2.47 -2.07
N ILE A 7 -21.90 -1.25 -1.91
CA ILE A 7 -21.69 -0.45 -0.69
C ILE A 7 -22.22 -1.25 0.52
N ASN A 8 -21.43 -1.32 1.60
CA ASN A 8 -21.61 -2.16 2.80
C ASN A 8 -21.24 -3.65 2.68
N ASP A 9 -20.64 -4.09 1.57
CA ASP A 9 -20.01 -5.41 1.58
C ASP A 9 -18.74 -5.40 2.42
N GLU A 10 -18.64 -6.34 3.38
CA GLU A 10 -17.39 -6.63 4.07
C GLU A 10 -16.49 -7.43 3.12
N VAL A 11 -15.42 -6.79 2.67
CA VAL A 11 -14.47 -7.36 1.70
C VAL A 11 -13.08 -7.39 2.31
N ARG A 12 -12.33 -8.45 1.99
CA ARG A 12 -10.89 -8.54 2.27
C ARG A 12 -10.11 -8.35 0.98
N LEU A 13 -8.94 -7.74 1.08
CA LEU A 13 -7.99 -7.71 -0.03
C LEU A 13 -7.67 -9.15 -0.46
N ASN A 14 -7.80 -9.40 -1.76
CA ASN A 14 -7.44 -10.70 -2.34
C ASN A 14 -5.92 -10.92 -2.37
N LYS A 15 -5.13 -9.84 -2.25
CA LYS A 15 -3.67 -9.88 -2.25
C LYS A 15 -3.13 -9.60 -0.84
N PRO A 16 -2.01 -10.24 -0.43
CA PRO A 16 -1.37 -9.96 0.85
C PRO A 16 -0.99 -8.48 0.96
N ALA A 17 -0.92 -7.98 2.20
CA ALA A 17 -0.45 -6.64 2.45
C ALA A 17 0.95 -6.45 1.83
N PRO A 18 1.22 -5.28 1.22
CA PRO A 18 2.48 -5.03 0.56
C PRO A 18 3.63 -5.09 1.58
N GLN A 19 4.49 -6.09 1.44
CA GLN A 19 5.72 -6.21 2.23
C GLN A 19 6.91 -6.02 1.31
N GLY A 20 7.72 -5.00 1.59
CA GLY A 20 8.84 -4.65 0.75
C GLY A 20 9.74 -3.61 1.38
N SER A 21 10.76 -3.23 0.63
CA SER A 21 11.74 -2.24 1.09
C SER A 21 11.21 -0.83 0.86
N ILE A 22 11.52 0.07 1.80
CA ILE A 22 11.32 1.50 1.61
C ILE A 22 12.37 1.97 0.59
N LEU A 23 11.90 2.48 -0.54
CA LEU A 23 12.72 3.02 -1.61
C LEU A 23 13.04 4.50 -1.38
N GLN A 24 12.07 5.27 -0.88
CA GLN A 24 12.21 6.71 -0.68
C GLN A 24 11.39 7.19 0.52
N LEU A 25 11.86 8.27 1.15
CA LEU A 25 11.13 9.04 2.16
C LEU A 25 10.75 10.40 1.57
N GLY A 26 9.49 10.76 1.71
CA GLY A 26 8.93 12.04 1.29
C GLY A 26 8.37 12.77 2.50
N VAL A 27 8.65 14.06 2.61
CA VAL A 27 8.07 14.94 3.62
C VAL A 27 7.30 16.02 2.89
N ASP A 28 6.02 16.16 3.21
CA ASP A 28 5.20 17.25 2.67
C ASP A 28 5.37 18.55 3.47
N GLN A 29 4.78 19.63 2.97
CA GLN A 29 4.91 20.96 3.56
C GLN A 29 4.26 21.09 4.94
N GLU A 30 3.34 20.19 5.29
CA GLU A 30 2.70 20.13 6.61
C GLU A 30 3.51 19.27 7.60
N GLY A 31 4.63 18.69 7.13
CA GLY A 31 5.52 17.87 7.92
C GLY A 31 5.11 16.41 8.02
N ASN A 32 4.11 15.94 7.24
CA ASN A 32 3.78 14.51 7.28
C ASN A 32 4.82 13.72 6.49
N ILE A 33 5.20 12.58 7.08
CA ILE A 33 6.19 11.69 6.50
C ILE A 33 5.46 10.57 5.76
N SER A 34 5.82 10.40 4.51
CA SER A 34 5.37 9.30 3.66
C SER A 34 6.57 8.47 3.21
N TYR A 35 6.36 7.17 3.06
CA TYR A 35 7.37 6.20 2.64
C TYR A 35 6.93 5.53 1.35
N LEU A 36 7.77 5.60 0.32
CA LEU A 36 7.56 4.87 -0.92
C LEU A 36 8.04 3.44 -0.71
N VAL A 37 7.12 2.49 -0.63
CA VAL A 37 7.44 1.08 -0.52
C VAL A 37 7.44 0.47 -1.91
N LEU A 38 8.51 -0.27 -2.24
CA LEU A 38 8.62 -1.10 -3.42
C LEU A 38 8.44 -2.55 -3.02
N TRP A 39 7.47 -3.24 -3.60
CA TRP A 39 7.26 -4.67 -3.37
C TRP A 39 6.92 -5.40 -4.66
N THR A 40 7.15 -6.71 -4.65
CA THR A 40 6.69 -7.60 -5.72
C THR A 40 5.35 -8.19 -5.30
N ASP A 41 4.34 -8.04 -6.13
CA ASP A 41 3.03 -8.64 -5.85
C ASP A 41 3.01 -10.15 -6.14
N ALA A 42 1.89 -10.81 -5.79
CA ALA A 42 1.73 -12.25 -5.99
C ALA A 42 1.78 -12.68 -7.48
N GLU A 43 1.68 -11.74 -8.41
CA GLU A 43 1.76 -11.99 -9.86
C GLU A 43 3.17 -11.72 -10.41
N GLY A 44 4.14 -11.43 -9.54
CA GLY A 44 5.53 -11.14 -9.92
C GLY A 44 5.74 -9.71 -10.44
N ASN A 45 4.73 -8.84 -10.36
CA ASN A 45 4.85 -7.47 -10.82
C ASN A 45 5.45 -6.59 -9.74
N THR A 46 6.40 -5.75 -10.13
CA THR A 46 6.96 -4.74 -9.23
C THR A 46 5.98 -3.59 -9.10
N GLN A 47 5.57 -3.30 -7.86
CA GLN A 47 4.65 -2.24 -7.50
C GLN A 47 5.33 -1.27 -6.55
N GLN A 48 4.98 0.01 -6.68
CA GLN A 48 5.47 1.06 -5.79
C GLN A 48 4.32 1.95 -5.35
N ARG A 49 4.24 2.24 -4.04
CA ARG A 49 3.19 3.09 -3.47
C ARG A 49 3.65 3.79 -2.21
N TRP A 50 3.16 5.01 -2.02
CA TRP A 50 3.37 5.79 -0.82
C TRP A 50 2.41 5.34 0.29
N PHE A 51 2.98 5.13 1.48
CA PHE A 51 2.27 4.82 2.72
C PHE A 51 2.67 5.83 3.80
N LYS A 52 1.77 6.10 4.75
CA LYS A 52 2.10 6.90 5.92
C LYS A 52 2.86 6.06 6.95
N GLU A 53 3.54 6.72 7.88
CA GLU A 53 4.22 6.01 8.98
C GLU A 53 3.26 5.09 9.75
N ASP A 54 2.06 5.59 10.06
CA ASP A 54 1.02 4.85 10.80
C ASP A 54 0.51 3.60 10.07
N ASP A 55 0.66 3.54 8.74
CA ASP A 55 0.24 2.39 7.92
C ASP A 55 1.31 1.28 7.87
N LEU A 56 2.52 1.54 8.38
CA LEU A 56 3.68 0.64 8.26
C LEU A 56 4.06 0.03 9.60
N VAL A 57 4.41 -1.26 9.55
CA VAL A 57 4.95 -1.99 10.72
C VAL A 57 6.30 -2.58 10.33
N LYS A 58 7.29 -2.36 11.21
CA LYS A 58 8.61 -2.99 11.05
C LYS A 58 8.48 -4.48 11.34
N VAL A 59 8.78 -5.30 10.33
CA VAL A 59 8.87 -6.77 10.41
C VAL A 59 10.20 -7.24 10.98
#